data_AF-A0A1I0QJM0-F1
#
_entry.id   AF-A0A1I0QJM0-F1
#
_cell.length_a   1.000
_cell.length_b   1.000
_cell.length_c   1.000
_cell.angle_alpha   90.00
_cell.angle_beta   90.00
_cell.angle_gamma   90.00
#
_symmetry.space_group_name_H-M   'P 1'
#
loop_
_entity.id
_entity.type
_entity.pdbx_description
1 polymer ?
#
loop_
_entity_poly.entity_id
_entity_poly.type
_entity_poly.pdbx_seq_one_letter_code
_entity_poly.pdbx_strand_id
1 'polypeptide(L)'
;MEASKQLNAGRIVAALFMMIALLLIVNFFRTTTIQVDFATYFTPAYYMQFSLLLMPMALLNAGFLLIRGSKQANLALAIFGYMAILELFFDLVGVTPSFTPVFVVIVLLLAAGSAIYIAHTNTFSTNKLSKTGLIVSLLIGVVESLIPLFI
;
A
#
# COMPACT_ATOMS: atom_id res chain seq x y z
N MET A 1 30.38 1.79 -10.43
CA MET A 1 29.81 3.17 -10.46
C MET A 1 28.28 3.15 -10.66
N GLU A 2 27.74 2.21 -11.43
CA GLU A 2 26.30 2.12 -11.71
C GLU A 2 25.47 1.59 -10.51
N ALA A 3 25.98 0.58 -9.81
CA ALA A 3 25.32 0.01 -8.62
C ALA A 3 25.17 1.01 -7.46
N SER A 4 26.15 1.91 -7.24
CA SER A 4 26.06 2.93 -6.19
C SER A 4 25.04 4.03 -6.52
N LYS A 5 24.87 4.38 -7.79
CA LYS A 5 23.82 5.31 -8.24
C LYS A 5 22.43 4.72 -8.04
N GLN A 6 22.23 3.45 -8.38
CA GLN A 6 20.96 2.75 -8.16
C GLN A 6 20.61 2.68 -6.67
N LEU A 7 21.59 2.41 -5.81
CA LEU A 7 21.39 2.40 -4.35
C LEU A 7 20.94 3.77 -3.81
N ASN A 8 21.57 4.85 -4.27
CA ASN A 8 21.20 6.20 -3.84
C ASN A 8 19.80 6.60 -4.35
N ALA A 9 19.46 6.28 -5.60
CA ALA A 9 18.14 6.51 -6.15
C ALA A 9 17.05 5.72 -5.38
N GLY A 10 17.33 4.45 -5.05
CA GLY A 10 16.42 3.62 -4.26
C GLY A 10 16.13 4.19 -2.88
N ARG A 11 17.14 4.75 -2.21
CA ARG A 11 16.97 5.43 -0.92
C ARG A 11 16.12 6.69 -1.02
N ILE A 12 16.28 7.47 -2.08
CA ILE A 12 15.46 8.68 -2.31
C ILE A 12 14.00 8.28 -2.53
N VAL A 13 13.72 7.32 -3.42
CA VAL A 13 12.36 6.83 -3.67
C VAL A 13 11.75 6.26 -2.40
N ALA A 14 12.51 5.49 -1.63
CA ALA A 14 12.04 4.93 -0.38
C ALA A 14 11.71 6.02 0.66
N ALA A 15 12.54 7.05 0.78
CA ALA A 15 12.28 8.19 1.65
C ALA A 15 11.01 8.95 1.22
N LEU A 16 10.78 9.13 -0.08
CA LEU A 16 9.56 9.72 -0.62
C LEU A 16 8.32 8.87 -0.28
N PHE A 17 8.38 7.56 -0.47
CA PHE A 17 7.29 6.65 -0.09
C PHE A 17 6.99 6.69 1.40
N MET A 18 8.02 6.67 2.25
CA MET A 18 7.84 6.79 3.70
C MET A 18 7.24 8.15 4.09
N MET A 19 7.67 9.24 3.46
CA MET A 19 7.12 10.57 3.70
C MET A 19 5.63 10.65 3.30
N ILE A 20 5.27 10.15 2.11
CA ILE A 20 3.87 10.06 1.66
C ILE A 20 3.04 9.25 2.66
N ALA A 21 3.55 8.07 3.07
CA ALA A 21 2.88 7.22 4.03
C ALA A 21 2.63 7.93 5.37
N LEU A 22 3.63 8.62 5.92
CA LEU A 22 3.48 9.35 7.18
C LEU A 22 2.46 10.49 7.06
N LEU A 23 2.47 11.24 5.95
CA LEU A 23 1.49 12.30 5.71
C LEU A 23 0.06 11.75 5.62
N LEU A 24 -0.12 10.62 4.93
CA LEU A 24 -1.42 9.95 4.83
C LEU A 24 -1.88 9.37 6.17
N ILE A 25 -0.98 8.74 6.93
CA ILE A 25 -1.27 8.26 8.28
C ILE A 25 -1.77 9.42 9.16
N VAL A 26 -1.04 10.54 9.20
CA VAL A 26 -1.45 11.73 9.98
C VAL A 26 -2.80 12.26 9.50
N ASN A 27 -3.04 12.28 8.19
CA ASN A 27 -4.32 12.72 7.63
C ASN A 27 -5.47 11.80 8.07
N PHE A 28 -5.32 10.48 7.96
CA PHE A 28 -6.37 9.52 8.30
C PHE A 28 -6.59 9.39 9.80
N PHE A 29 -5.57 9.55 10.64
CA PHE A 29 -5.77 9.61 12.09
C PHE A 29 -6.70 10.76 12.53
N ARG A 30 -6.84 11.82 11.74
CA ARG A 30 -7.80 12.90 12.02
C ARG A 30 -9.24 12.54 11.65
N THR A 31 -9.43 11.57 10.76
CA THR A 31 -10.75 11.17 10.24
C THR A 31 -11.25 9.85 10.82
N THR A 32 -10.36 8.98 11.28
CA THR A 32 -10.69 7.68 11.86
C THR A 32 -11.10 7.84 13.31
N THR A 33 -12.36 7.54 13.64
CA THR A 33 -12.82 7.47 15.02
C THR A 33 -12.44 6.11 15.60
N ILE A 34 -11.43 6.06 16.49
CA ILE A 34 -11.03 4.83 17.15
C ILE A 34 -12.08 4.48 18.21
N GLN A 35 -12.79 3.37 18.02
CA GLN A 35 -13.72 2.81 19.00
C GLN A 35 -13.10 1.54 19.58
N VAL A 36 -13.11 1.43 20.90
CA VAL A 36 -12.44 0.33 21.64
C VAL A 36 -13.40 -0.85 21.90
N ASP A 37 -14.58 -0.85 21.28
CA ASP A 37 -15.57 -1.91 21.43
C ASP A 37 -15.37 -3.03 20.40
N PHE A 38 -15.16 -4.25 20.90
CA PHE A 38 -14.92 -5.46 20.10
C PHE A 38 -16.05 -5.75 19.11
N ALA A 39 -17.30 -5.44 19.46
CA ALA A 39 -18.44 -5.66 18.55
C ALA A 39 -18.40 -4.72 17.34
N THR A 40 -17.84 -3.52 17.51
CA THR A 40 -17.81 -2.51 16.44
C THR A 40 -16.67 -2.75 15.45
N TYR A 41 -15.61 -3.45 15.86
CA TYR A 41 -14.48 -3.82 15.00
C TYR A 41 -14.89 -4.62 13.76
N PHE A 42 -15.91 -5.47 13.87
CA PHE A 42 -16.38 -6.31 12.78
C PHE A 42 -17.50 -5.68 11.96
N THR A 43 -17.75 -4.37 12.11
CA THR A 43 -18.72 -3.69 11.25
C THR A 43 -18.04 -3.19 9.97
N PRO A 44 -18.71 -3.29 8.80
CA PRO A 44 -18.17 -2.76 7.54
C PRO A 44 -17.78 -1.28 7.63
N ALA A 45 -18.62 -0.47 8.30
CA ALA A 45 -18.39 0.96 8.46
C ALA A 45 -17.10 1.29 9.23
N TYR A 46 -16.78 0.50 10.27
CA TYR A 46 -15.56 0.68 11.03
C TYR A 46 -14.34 0.15 10.27
N TYR A 47 -14.45 -1.01 9.64
CA TYR A 47 -13.38 -1.58 8.84
C TYR A 47 -12.97 -0.66 7.69
N MET A 48 -13.92 -0.03 7.00
CA MET A 48 -13.60 0.93 5.93
C MET A 48 -12.75 2.12 6.44
N GLN A 49 -12.96 2.60 7.68
CA GLN A 49 -12.11 3.64 8.26
C GLN A 49 -10.70 3.12 8.62
N PHE A 50 -10.60 1.86 9.02
CA PHE A 50 -9.33 1.21 9.38
C PHE A 50 -8.52 0.83 8.13
N SER A 51 -9.15 0.36 7.07
CA SER A 51 -8.53 0.02 5.78
C SER A 51 -7.77 1.23 5.20
N LEU A 52 -8.30 2.45 5.35
CA LEU A 52 -7.61 3.68 4.99
C LEU A 52 -6.24 3.85 5.67
N LEU A 53 -6.05 3.33 6.88
CA LEU A 53 -4.76 3.34 7.58
C LEU A 53 -3.84 2.18 7.14
N LEU A 54 -4.40 1.08 6.66
CA LEU A 54 -3.66 -0.11 6.30
C LEU A 54 -2.78 0.10 5.06
N MET A 55 -3.31 0.78 4.04
CA MET A 55 -2.57 1.14 2.82
C MET A 55 -1.30 1.97 3.08
N PRO A 56 -1.33 3.12 3.78
CA PRO A 56 -0.13 3.88 4.06
C PRO A 56 0.80 3.16 5.05
N MET A 57 0.31 2.30 5.95
CA MET A 57 1.18 1.42 6.74
C MET A 57 1.95 0.42 5.87
N ALA A 58 1.28 -0.18 4.86
CA ALA A 58 1.93 -1.04 3.89
C ALA A 58 3.00 -0.28 3.08
N LEU A 59 2.72 0.95 2.66
CA LEU A 59 3.68 1.82 1.97
C LEU A 59 4.88 2.18 2.86
N LEU A 60 4.65 2.50 4.13
CA LEU A 60 5.70 2.80 5.09
C LEU A 60 6.64 1.61 5.27
N ASN A 61 6.07 0.41 5.43
CA ASN A 61 6.84 -0.83 5.54
C ASN A 61 7.62 -1.12 4.25
N ALA A 62 7.01 -0.95 3.08
CA ALA A 62 7.66 -1.15 1.79
C ALA A 62 8.85 -0.18 1.59
N GLY A 63 8.68 1.10 1.92
CA GLY A 63 9.75 2.10 1.90
C GLY A 63 10.87 1.74 2.87
N PHE A 64 10.55 1.34 4.10
CA PHE A 64 11.54 0.92 5.08
C PHE A 64 12.37 -0.29 4.62
N LEU A 65 11.71 -1.32 4.07
CA LEU A 65 12.39 -2.50 3.52
C LEU A 65 13.25 -2.13 2.31
N LEU A 66 12.83 -1.16 1.50
CA LEU A 66 13.58 -0.67 0.35
C LEU A 66 14.85 0.08 0.80
N ILE A 67 14.77 0.95 1.82
CA ILE A 67 15.96 1.62 2.42
C ILE A 67 16.99 0.59 2.90
N ARG A 68 16.51 -0.49 3.54
CA ARG A 68 17.36 -1.57 4.04
C ARG A 68 17.94 -2.46 2.95
N GLY A 69 17.51 -2.30 1.69
CA GLY A 69 17.87 -3.21 0.61
C GLY A 69 17.42 -4.65 0.87
N SER A 70 16.31 -4.84 1.59
CA SER A 70 15.82 -6.16 1.98
C SER A 70 15.37 -6.96 0.76
N LYS A 71 15.62 -8.28 0.77
CA LYS A 71 15.12 -9.22 -0.24
C LYS A 71 13.59 -9.25 -0.36
N GLN A 72 12.88 -8.72 0.64
CA GLN A 72 11.42 -8.66 0.72
C GLN A 72 10.87 -7.32 0.19
N ALA A 73 11.71 -6.35 -0.16
CA ALA A 73 11.26 -5.00 -0.54
C ALA A 73 10.29 -5.03 -1.74
N ASN A 74 10.62 -5.78 -2.79
CA ASN A 74 9.76 -5.88 -3.98
C ASN A 74 8.44 -6.59 -3.68
N LEU A 75 8.42 -7.56 -2.77
CA LEU A 75 7.17 -8.17 -2.33
C LEU A 75 6.30 -7.17 -1.57
N ALA A 76 6.87 -6.40 -0.64
CA ALA A 76 6.14 -5.39 0.11
C ALA A 76 5.59 -4.27 -0.78
N LEU A 77 6.39 -3.83 -1.77
CA LEU A 77 5.95 -2.86 -2.78
C LEU A 77 4.80 -3.40 -3.64
N ALA A 78 4.86 -4.68 -4.03
CA ALA A 78 3.77 -5.32 -4.75
C ALA A 78 2.50 -5.43 -3.91
N ILE A 79 2.61 -5.82 -2.63
CA ILE A 79 1.47 -5.88 -1.70
C ILE A 79 0.77 -4.52 -1.62
N PHE A 80 1.53 -3.46 -1.30
CA PHE A 80 0.97 -2.10 -1.26
C PHE A 80 0.35 -1.71 -2.60
N GLY A 81 1.06 -1.94 -3.70
CA GLY A 81 0.61 -1.56 -5.03
C GLY A 81 -0.70 -2.23 -5.44
N TYR A 82 -0.84 -3.54 -5.19
CA TYR A 82 -2.06 -4.27 -5.50
C TYR A 82 -3.20 -3.92 -4.55
N MET A 83 -2.96 -3.71 -3.25
CA MET A 83 -3.97 -3.20 -2.34
C MET A 83 -4.57 -1.88 -2.84
N ALA A 84 -3.73 -0.88 -3.13
CA ALA A 84 -4.21 0.44 -3.54
C ALA A 84 -4.91 0.44 -4.91
N ILE A 85 -4.43 -0.34 -5.89
CA ILE A 85 -5.07 -0.42 -7.21
C ILE A 85 -6.40 -1.17 -7.15
N LEU A 86 -6.46 -2.28 -6.42
CA LEU A 86 -7.68 -3.07 -6.32
C LEU A 86 -8.76 -2.33 -5.52
N GLU A 87 -8.37 -1.65 -4.45
CA GLU A 87 -9.30 -0.82 -3.68
C GLU A 87 -9.95 0.24 -4.57
N LEU A 88 -9.14 0.97 -5.35
CA LEU A 88 -9.69 1.95 -6.29
C LEU A 88 -10.53 1.30 -7.40
N PHE A 89 -10.10 0.16 -7.91
CA PHE A 89 -10.85 -0.55 -8.95
C PHE A 89 -12.23 -0.95 -8.44
N PHE A 90 -12.33 -1.50 -7.22
CA PHE A 90 -13.58 -1.91 -6.60
C PHE A 90 -14.48 -0.72 -6.23
N ASP A 91 -13.90 0.40 -5.80
CA ASP A 91 -14.64 1.66 -5.62
C ASP A 91 -15.24 2.13 -6.96
N LEU A 92 -14.42 2.14 -8.03
CA LEU A 92 -14.85 2.57 -9.36
C LEU A 92 -15.98 1.73 -9.94
N VAL A 93 -15.97 0.41 -9.72
CA VAL A 93 -17.04 -0.50 -10.18
C VAL A 93 -18.21 -0.60 -9.20
N GLY A 94 -18.17 0.13 -8.08
CA GLY A 94 -19.25 0.18 -7.09
C GLY A 94 -19.36 -1.05 -6.19
N VAL A 95 -18.28 -1.82 -6.05
CA VAL A 95 -18.22 -3.01 -5.18
C VAL A 95 -18.00 -2.59 -3.72
N THR A 96 -17.03 -1.70 -3.46
CA THR A 96 -16.75 -1.15 -2.13
C THR A 96 -16.67 0.37 -2.20
N PRO A 97 -17.73 1.10 -1.84
CA PRO A 97 -17.71 2.56 -1.93
C PRO A 97 -16.69 3.14 -0.94
N SER A 98 -15.69 3.85 -1.45
CA SER A 98 -14.71 4.56 -0.65
C SER A 98 -15.05 6.05 -0.60
N PHE A 99 -15.04 6.66 0.60
CA PHE A 99 -15.20 8.10 0.76
C PHE A 99 -13.86 8.84 0.69
N THR A 100 -12.90 8.28 -0.05
CA THR A 100 -11.53 8.77 -0.09
C THR A 100 -11.46 10.07 -0.90
N PRO A 101 -10.90 11.17 -0.35
CA PRO A 101 -10.76 12.41 -1.10
C PRO A 101 -9.96 12.20 -2.39
N VAL A 102 -10.38 12.83 -3.49
CA VAL A 102 -9.76 12.66 -4.83
C VAL A 102 -8.24 12.89 -4.80
N PHE A 103 -7.75 13.88 -4.04
CA PHE A 103 -6.30 14.12 -3.95
C PHE A 103 -5.53 12.94 -3.35
N VAL A 104 -6.13 12.24 -2.38
CA VAL A 104 -5.54 11.05 -1.74
C VAL A 104 -5.50 9.90 -2.73
N VAL A 105 -6.58 9.71 -3.50
CA VAL A 105 -6.65 8.71 -4.57
C VAL A 105 -5.54 8.93 -5.59
N ILE A 106 -5.32 10.18 -6.04
CA ILE A 106 -4.24 10.51 -7.00
C ILE A 106 -2.87 10.18 -6.42
N VAL A 107 -2.60 10.56 -5.16
CA VAL A 107 -1.32 10.28 -4.49
C VAL A 107 -1.09 8.77 -4.34
N LEU A 108 -2.11 8.02 -3.92
CA LEU A 108 -2.05 6.57 -3.80
C LEU A 108 -1.80 5.90 -5.15
N LEU A 109 -2.47 6.34 -6.22
CA LEU A 109 -2.27 5.80 -7.57
C LEU A 109 -0.85 5.99 -8.07
N LEU A 110 -0.29 7.20 -7.91
CA LEU A 110 1.08 7.49 -8.34
C LEU A 110 2.09 6.65 -7.55
N ALA A 111 1.88 6.53 -6.24
CA ALA A 111 2.73 5.68 -5.40
C ALA A 111 2.59 4.19 -5.76
N ALA A 112 1.37 3.71 -5.96
CA ALA A 112 1.07 2.31 -6.27
C ALA A 112 1.60 1.90 -7.64
N GLY A 113 1.38 2.72 -8.67
CA GLY A 113 1.93 2.49 -10.00
C GLY A 113 3.46 2.44 -9.98
N SER A 114 4.09 3.37 -9.26
CA SER A 114 5.54 3.37 -9.06
C SER A 114 6.01 2.12 -8.30
N ALA A 115 5.31 1.71 -7.25
CA ALA A 115 5.65 0.55 -6.44
C ALA A 115 5.55 -0.76 -7.23
N ILE A 116 4.49 -0.95 -8.02
CA ILE A 116 4.33 -2.10 -8.92
C ILE A 116 5.44 -2.10 -9.97
N TYR A 117 5.70 -0.96 -10.61
CA TYR A 117 6.77 -0.85 -11.59
C TYR A 117 8.12 -1.27 -11.01
N ILE A 118 8.49 -0.75 -9.83
CA ILE A 118 9.74 -1.09 -9.14
C ILE A 118 9.78 -2.58 -8.77
N ALA A 119 8.68 -3.11 -8.23
CA ALA A 119 8.59 -4.50 -7.79
C ALA A 119 8.78 -5.50 -8.95
N HIS A 120 8.16 -5.22 -10.11
CA HIS A 120 8.22 -6.10 -11.28
C HIS A 120 9.52 -5.97 -12.07
N THR A 121 10.03 -4.74 -12.24
CA THR A 121 11.30 -4.53 -12.97
C THR A 121 12.52 -4.83 -12.12
N ASN A 122 12.35 -4.96 -10.80
CA ASN A 122 13.44 -5.11 -9.83
C ASN A 122 14.48 -3.97 -9.98
N THR A 123 14.00 -2.72 -10.11
CA THR A 123 14.82 -1.55 -10.44
C THR A 123 16.04 -1.38 -9.53
N PHE A 124 15.91 -1.71 -8.25
CA PHE A 124 16.95 -1.53 -7.23
C PHE A 124 17.67 -2.82 -6.83
N SER A 125 17.50 -3.90 -7.60
CA SER A 125 18.22 -5.17 -7.41
C SER A 125 18.08 -5.78 -6.00
N THR A 126 16.95 -5.57 -5.33
CA THR A 126 16.70 -6.07 -3.96
C THR A 126 16.38 -7.55 -3.93
N ASN A 127 15.54 -8.03 -4.85
CA ASN A 127 15.33 -9.43 -5.27
C ASN A 127 14.17 -9.46 -6.28
N LYS A 128 14.24 -10.24 -7.36
CA LYS A 128 13.11 -10.31 -8.30
C LYS A 128 11.85 -10.83 -7.60
N LEU A 129 10.71 -10.20 -7.89
CA LEU A 129 9.42 -10.69 -7.43
C LEU A 129 9.17 -12.08 -8.04
N SER A 130 8.97 -13.08 -7.17
CA SER A 130 8.66 -14.44 -7.63
C SER A 130 7.21 -14.54 -8.10
N LYS A 131 6.90 -15.55 -8.92
CA LYS A 131 5.50 -15.83 -9.33
C LYS A 131 4.58 -16.05 -8.12
N THR A 132 5.08 -16.75 -7.11
CA THR A 132 4.35 -16.94 -5.84
C THR A 132 4.15 -15.62 -5.11
N GLY A 133 5.19 -14.78 -5.05
CA GLY A 133 5.09 -13.45 -4.43
C GLY A 133 4.06 -12.56 -5.13
N LEU A 134 4.02 -12.60 -6.46
CA LEU A 134 3.00 -11.93 -7.27
C LEU A 134 1.58 -12.38 -6.88
N ILE A 135 1.33 -13.69 -6.90
CA ILE A 135 0.02 -14.26 -6.56
C ILE A 135 -0.38 -13.87 -5.13
N VAL A 136 0.53 -14.01 -4.16
CA VAL A 136 0.28 -13.65 -2.76
C VAL A 136 -0.04 -12.16 -2.63
N SER A 137 0.74 -11.29 -3.28
CA SER A 137 0.50 -9.84 -3.21
C SER A 137 -0.84 -9.43 -3.82
N LEU A 138 -1.24 -10.07 -4.92
CA LEU A 138 -2.55 -9.85 -5.53
C LEU A 138 -3.68 -10.36 -4.64
N LEU A 139 -3.56 -11.56 -4.09
CA LEU A 139 -4.55 -12.15 -3.19
C LEU A 139 -4.74 -11.30 -1.93
N ILE A 140 -3.65 -10.78 -1.35
CA ILE A 140 -3.75 -9.87 -0.20
C ILE A 140 -4.57 -8.63 -0.58
N GLY A 141 -4.30 -8.00 -1.73
CA GLY A 141 -5.09 -6.86 -2.18
C GLY A 141 -6.57 -7.20 -2.41
N VAL A 142 -6.87 -8.35 -3.04
CA VAL A 142 -8.25 -8.79 -3.25
C VAL A 142 -8.97 -9.03 -1.94
N VAL A 143 -8.34 -9.75 -1.00
CA VAL A 143 -8.94 -10.05 0.31
C VAL A 143 -9.18 -8.76 1.08
N GLU A 144 -8.18 -7.88 1.14
CA GLU A 144 -8.26 -6.63 1.90
C GLU A 144 -9.41 -5.75 1.44
N SER A 145 -9.56 -5.56 0.12
CA SER A 145 -10.65 -4.78 -0.45
C SER A 145 -12.02 -5.43 -0.34
N LEU A 146 -12.13 -6.75 -0.25
CA LEU A 146 -13.43 -7.45 -0.21
C LEU A 146 -13.90 -7.81 1.21
N ILE A 147 -13.05 -7.71 2.24
CA ILE A 147 -13.44 -7.94 3.64
C ILE A 147 -14.73 -7.20 4.05
N PRO A 148 -14.96 -5.92 3.69
CA PRO A 148 -16.19 -5.21 4.08
C PRO A 148 -17.50 -5.89 3.65
N LEU A 149 -17.46 -6.79 2.66
CA LEU A 149 -18.64 -7.51 2.17
C LEU A 149 -18.98 -8.76 3.00
N PHE A 150 -18.07 -9.20 3.86
CA PHE A 150 -18.17 -10.48 4.58
C PHE A 150 -18.27 -10.34 6.09
N ILE A 151 -18.13 -9.12 6.63
CA ILE A 151 -18.19 -8.82 8.08
C ILE A 151 -19.45 -8.04 8.43
#